data_AF-A0A4Q3TCT6-F1
#
_entry.id   AF-A0A4Q3TCT6-F1
#
_cell.length_a   1.000
_cell.length_b   1.000
_cell.length_c   1.000
_cell.angle_alpha   90.00
_cell.angle_beta   90.00
_cell.angle_gamma   90.00
#
_symmetry.space_group_name_H-M   'P 1'
#
loop_
_entity.id
_entity.type
_entity.pdbx_description
1 polymer ?
#
loop_
_entity_poly.entity_id
_entity_poly.type
_entity_poly.pdbx_seq_one_letter_code
_entity_poly.pdbx_strand_id
1 'polypeptide(L)' 'YAPKGTPKPVLDKMNGAVRAALKDPDVMTRMAALGAEIAPDSKLSPEGLQTWLKSEIDRWGPVIKAGGTFAD' A
#
# COMPACT_ATOMS: atom_id res chain seq x y z
N TYR A 1 1.72 4.43 5.18
CA TYR A 1 1.37 5.04 6.47
C TYR A 1 1.49 3.97 7.56
N ALA A 2 1.49 4.35 8.84
CA ALA A 2 1.54 3.43 9.97
C ALA A 2 0.54 3.89 11.06
N PRO A 3 0.38 3.19 12.19
CA PRO A 3 -0.56 3.58 13.23
C PRO A 3 -0.42 5.05 13.64
N LYS A 4 -1.55 5.65 14.03
CA LYS A 4 -1.60 7.03 14.51
C LYS A 4 -0.60 7.21 15.65
N GLY A 5 0.23 8.25 15.57
CA GLY A 5 1.25 8.56 16.57
C GLY A 5 2.59 7.88 16.34
N THR A 6 2.76 7.07 15.28
CA THR A 6 4.10 6.56 14.91
C THR A 6 5.06 7.73 14.68
N PRO A 7 6.22 7.78 15.36
CA PRO A 7 7.17 8.88 15.18
C PRO A 7 7.64 9.00 13.73
N LYS A 8 7.72 10.23 13.22
CA LYS A 8 8.17 10.52 11.86
C LYS A 8 9.51 9.85 11.49
N PRO A 9 10.55 9.84 12.35
CA PRO A 9 11.81 9.17 12.02
C PRO A 9 11.68 7.66 11.79
N VAL A 10 10.75 7.00 12.50
CA VAL A 10 10.48 5.56 12.33
C VAL A 10 9.75 5.32 11.02
N LEU A 11 8.74 6.15 10.71
CA LEU A 11 8.03 6.12 9.44
C LEU A 11 8.96 6.29 8.25
N ASP A 12 9.84 7.29 8.31
CA ASP A 12 10.78 7.60 7.24
C ASP A 12 11.78 6.46 7.04
N LYS A 13 12.33 5.89 8.12
CA LYS A 13 13.24 4.74 8.07
C LYS A 13 12.57 3.51 7.44
N MET A 14 11.36 3.19 7.89
CA MET A 14 10.60 2.05 7.37
C MET A 14 10.27 2.23 5.88
N ASN A 15 9.79 3.42 5.48
CA ASN A 15 9.47 3.70 4.09
C ASN A 15 10.71 3.59 3.20
N GLY A 16 11.85 4.12 3.64
CA GLY A 16 13.13 3.99 2.94
C GLY A 16 13.53 2.52 2.73
N ALA A 17 13.42 1.69 3.77
CA ALA A 17 13.75 0.27 3.68
C ALA A 17 12.84 -0.48 2.70
N VAL A 18 11.54 -0.22 2.71
CA VAL A 18 10.59 -0.82 1.75
C VAL A 18 10.90 -0.41 0.32
N ARG A 19 11.15 0.88 0.07
CA ARG A 19 11.50 1.38 -1.26
C ARG A 19 12.82 0.79 -1.79
N ALA A 20 13.78 0.55 -0.90
CA ALA A 20 15.02 -0.12 -1.27
C ALA A 20 14.76 -1.59 -1.64
N ALA A 21 14.01 -2.32 -0.82
CA ALA A 21 13.69 -3.73 -1.07
C ALA A 21 12.90 -3.94 -2.38
N LEU A 22 11.97 -3.05 -2.72
CA LEU A 22 11.20 -3.15 -3.98
C LEU A 22 12.01 -2.85 -5.24
N LYS A 23 13.26 -2.37 -5.09
CA LYS A 23 14.23 -2.17 -6.19
C LYS A 23 15.27 -3.29 -6.26
N ASP A 24 15.25 -4.22 -5.30
CA ASP A 24 16.14 -5.36 -5.30
C ASP A 24 15.72 -6.37 -6.40
N PRO A 25 16.63 -6.79 -7.30
CA PRO A 25 16.29 -7.67 -8.42
C PRO A 25 15.69 -9.01 -7.99
N ASP A 26 16.15 -9.60 -6.88
CA ASP A 26 15.65 -10.88 -6.40
C ASP A 26 14.22 -10.73 -5.86
N VAL A 27 13.94 -9.63 -5.14
CA VAL A 27 12.59 -9.29 -4.70
C VAL A 27 11.67 -9.08 -5.88
N MET A 28 12.08 -8.28 -6.87
CA MET A 28 11.29 -8.02 -8.08
C MET A 28 10.97 -9.31 -8.83
N THR A 29 11.95 -10.18 -9.01
CA THR A 29 11.79 -11.47 -9.70
C THR A 29 10.79 -12.37 -8.98
N ARG A 30 10.88 -12.47 -7.65
CA ARG A 30 9.96 -13.30 -6.86
C ARG A 30 8.53 -12.75 -6.86
N MET A 31 8.36 -11.43 -6.75
CA MET A 31 7.05 -10.79 -6.84
C MET A 31 6.40 -11.04 -8.21
N ALA A 32 7.17 -10.86 -9.30
CA ALA A 32 6.70 -11.14 -10.65
C ALA A 32 6.32 -12.63 -10.85
N ALA A 33 7.11 -13.55 -10.28
CA ALA A 33 6.80 -14.99 -10.32
C ALA A 33 5.50 -15.36 -9.59
N LEU A 34 5.08 -14.55 -8.60
CA LEU A 34 3.78 -14.67 -7.92
C LEU A 34 2.65 -13.94 -8.65
N GLY A 35 2.92 -13.33 -9.82
CA GLY A 35 1.96 -12.54 -10.59
C GLY A 35 1.71 -11.14 -10.04
N ALA A 36 2.56 -10.65 -9.15
CA ALA A 36 2.43 -9.32 -8.57
C ALA A 36 3.24 -8.27 -9.35
N GLU A 37 2.66 -7.08 -9.45
CA GLU A 37 3.32 -5.90 -9.99
C GLU A 37 3.81 -5.00 -8.86
N ILE A 38 5.03 -4.46 -9.02
CA ILE A 38 5.54 -3.47 -8.08
C ILE A 38 4.77 -2.16 -8.30
N ALA A 39 4.17 -1.64 -7.22
CA ALA A 39 3.42 -0.40 -7.29
C ALA A 39 4.32 0.78 -7.75
N PRO A 40 3.77 1.74 -8.52
CA PRO A 40 4.54 2.89 -8.97
C PRO A 40 5.02 3.74 -7.79
N ASP A 41 6.15 4.42 -7.96
CA ASP A 41 6.79 5.25 -6.92
C ASP A 41 5.82 6.26 -6.26
N SER A 42 4.84 6.77 -7.01
CA SER A 42 3.80 7.68 -6.50
C SER A 42 2.92 7.08 -5.41
N LYS A 43 2.79 5.75 -5.34
CA LYS A 43 2.05 5.02 -4.30
C LYS A 43 2.96 4.48 -3.19
N LEU A 44 4.29 4.56 -3.36
CA LEU A 44 5.27 4.02 -2.39
C LEU A 44 5.66 5.03 -1.30
N SER A 45 5.01 6.19 -1.21
CA SER A 45 5.11 7.10 -0.07
C SER A 45 3.97 6.89 0.94
N PRO A 46 4.14 7.29 2.22
CA PRO A 46 3.05 7.24 3.20
C PRO A 46 1.78 7.96 2.72
N GLU A 47 1.93 9.14 2.11
CA GLU A 47 0.85 9.98 1.60
C GLU A 47 0.22 9.40 0.34
N GLY A 48 1.04 8.84 -0.57
CA GLY A 48 0.58 8.19 -1.79
C GLY A 48 -0.28 6.98 -1.48
N LEU A 49 0.17 6.13 -0.55
CA LEU A 49 -0.61 4.98 -0.09
C LEU A 49 -1.91 5.40 0.60
N GLN A 50 -1.88 6.45 1.43
CA GLN A 50 -3.09 6.96 2.11
C GLN A 50 -4.11 7.51 1.10
N THR A 51 -3.64 8.24 0.10
CA THR A 51 -4.49 8.80 -0.97
C THR A 51 -5.14 7.69 -1.78
N TRP A 52 -4.36 6.69 -2.20
CA TRP A 52 -4.88 5.55 -2.93
C TRP A 52 -5.88 4.74 -2.10
N LEU A 53 -5.56 4.43 -0.84
CA LEU A 53 -6.50 3.71 0.03
C LEU A 53 -7.83 4.45 0.16
N LYS A 54 -7.79 5.77 0.38
CA LYS A 54 -9.02 6.57 0.45
C LYS A 54 -9.84 6.43 -0.84
N SER A 55 -9.19 6.48 -2.00
CA SER A 55 -9.89 6.33 -3.29
C SER A 55 -10.52 4.95 -3.47
N GLU A 56 -9.88 3.88 -2.98
CA GLU A 56 -10.45 2.53 -3.02
C GLU A 56 -11.64 2.39 -2.07
N ILE A 57 -11.57 2.98 -0.87
CA ILE A 57 -12.70 3.02 0.08
C ILE A 57 -13.89 3.75 -0.55
N ASP A 58 -13.65 4.92 -1.13
CA ASP A 58 -14.69 5.75 -1.73
C ASP A 58 -15.31 5.05 -2.96
N ARG A 59 -14.51 4.29 -3.73
CA ARG A 59 -14.96 3.50 -4.88
C ARG A 59 -15.79 2.28 -4.49
N TRP A 60 -15.30 1.48 -3.55
CA TRP A 60 -15.88 0.16 -3.25
C TRP A 60 -16.92 0.20 -2.13
N GLY A 61 -16.84 1.17 -1.22
CA GLY A 61 -17.78 1.31 -0.11
C GLY A 61 -19.25 1.32 -0.53
N PRO A 62 -19.68 2.09 -1.55
CA PRO A 62 -21.05 2.06 -2.04
C PRO A 62 -21.47 0.70 -2.61
N VAL A 63 -20.58 0.04 -3.39
CA VAL A 63 -20.85 -1.26 -4.00
C VAL A 63 -21.06 -2.32 -2.92
N ILE A 64 -20.19 -2.36 -1.91
CA ILE A 64 -20.29 -3.28 -0.78
C ILE A 64 -21.60 -3.04 -0.01
N LYS A 65 -21.93 -1.79 0.31
CA LYS A 65 -23.18 -1.44 0.99
C LYS A 65 -24.42 -1.86 0.20
N ALA A 66 -24.40 -1.70 -1.12
CA ALA A 66 -25.50 -2.13 -1.99
C ALA A 66 -25.63 -3.66 -2.06
N GLY A 67 -24.53 -4.39 -1.96
CA GLY A 67 -24.52 -5.86 -1.95
C GLY A 67 -25.10 -6.49 -0.67
N GLY A 68 -25.25 -5.72 0.42
CA GLY A 68 -25.95 -6.15 1.64
C GLY A 68 -25.29 -7.30 2.42
N THR A 69 -24.15 -7.80 1.97
CA THR A 69 -23.36 -8.86 2.61
C THR A 69 -22.04 -8.26 3.08
N PHE A 70 -21.68 -8.53 4.34
CA PHE A 70 -20.47 -7.99 4.97
C PHE A 70 -19.61 -9.15 5.45
N ALA A 71 -18.28 -8.93 5.49
CA ALA A 71 -17.40 -9.81 6.23
C ALA A 71 -17.70 -9.61 7.73
N ASP A 72 -17.91 -10.71 8.45
CA ASP A 72 -18.18 -10.77 9.88
C ASP A 72 -16.94 -10.49 10.75
#